data_AF-A0A968HMK2-F1
#
_entry.id   AF-A0A968HMK2-F1
#
_cell.length_a   1.000
_cell.length_b   1.000
_cell.length_c   1.000
_cell.angle_alpha   90.00
_cell.angle_beta   90.00
_cell.angle_gamma   90.00
#
_symmetry.space_group_name_H-M   'P 1'
#
loop_
_entity.id
_entity.type
_entity.pdbx_description
1 polymer ?
#
loop_
_entity_poly.entity_id
_entity_poly.type
_entity_poly.pdbx_seq_one_letter_code
_entity_poly.pdbx_strand_id
1 'polypeptide(L)' 'MQQIALFGTSADPPTIGHQAIMEWLVGLYDQVAVWAADNPFKTHRS' A
#
# COMPACT_ATOMS: atom_id res chain seq x y z
N MET A 1 7.26 -19.81 11.10
CA MET A 1 7.86 -19.31 9.84
C MET A 1 7.23 -17.94 9.63
N GLN A 2 8.02 -16.88 9.49
CA GLN A 2 7.50 -15.51 9.41
C GLN A 2 6.70 -15.33 8.11
N GLN A 3 5.48 -14.78 8.21
CA GLN A 3 4.63 -14.49 7.07
C GLN A 3 4.71 -13.01 6.72
N ILE A 4 5.02 -12.71 5.46
CA ILE A 4 5.22 -11.35 4.97
C ILE A 4 4.17 -11.03 3.91
N ALA A 5 3.44 -9.94 4.08
CA ALA A 5 2.57 -9.37 3.05
C ALA A 5 3.29 -8.24 2.30
N LEU A 6 3.10 -8.20 0.98
CA LEU A 6 3.56 -7.11 0.12
C LEU A 6 2.34 -6.37 -0.44
N PHE A 7 2.21 -5.10 -0.13
CA PHE A 7 1.11 -4.25 -0.61
C PHE A 7 1.64 -3.19 -1.58
N GLY A 8 1.42 -3.42 -2.88
CA GLY A 8 1.74 -2.45 -3.94
C GLY A 8 0.56 -1.53 -4.22
N THR A 9 0.76 -0.22 -4.17
CA THR A 9 -0.27 0.78 -4.51
C THR A 9 0.39 2.00 -5.16
N SER A 10 -0.37 2.82 -5.90
CA SER A 10 0.12 4.16 -6.29
C SER A 10 0.06 5.16 -5.14
N ALA A 11 -0.84 4.96 -4.16
CA ALA A 11 -1.09 5.84 -3.01
C ALA A 11 -0.97 7.35 -3.30
N ASP A 12 -1.42 7.78 -4.49
CA ASP A 12 -1.29 9.16 -4.96
C ASP A 12 -2.69 9.73 -5.27
N PRO A 13 -3.33 10.41 -4.29
CA PRO A 13 -2.93 10.52 -2.87
C PRO A 13 -3.33 9.28 -2.04
N PRO A 14 -2.74 9.07 -0.85
CA PRO A 14 -3.18 8.02 0.06
C PRO A 14 -4.59 8.35 0.58
N THR A 15 -5.37 7.31 0.87
CA THR A 15 -6.79 7.43 1.27
C THR A 15 -7.09 6.54 2.48
N ILE A 16 -8.23 6.76 3.13
CA ILE A 16 -8.72 5.90 4.22
C ILE A 16 -8.84 4.43 3.78
N GLY A 17 -9.14 4.18 2.50
CA GLY A 17 -9.15 2.83 1.95
C GLY A 17 -7.78 2.14 2.00
N HIS A 18 -6.70 2.88 1.76
CA HIS A 18 -5.34 2.35 1.89
C HIS A 18 -5.03 2.00 3.35
N GLN A 19 -5.45 2.84 4.30
CA GLN A 19 -5.29 2.59 5.73
C GLN A 19 -6.03 1.31 6.16
N ALA A 20 -7.30 1.15 5.76
CA ALA A 20 -8.09 -0.03 6.12
C ALA A 20 -7.44 -1.34 5.62
N ILE A 21 -6.86 -1.32 4.42
CA ILE A 21 -6.12 -2.47 3.89
C ILE A 21 -4.87 -2.75 4.73
N MET A 22 -4.12 -1.71 5.11
CA MET A 22 -2.94 -1.87 5.96
C MET A 22 -3.30 -2.42 7.34
N GLU A 23 -4.34 -1.92 7.98
CA GLU A 23 -4.83 -2.41 9.28
C GLU A 23 -5.24 -3.88 9.21
N TRP A 24 -5.92 -4.27 8.13
CA TRP A 24 -6.29 -5.67 7.88
C TRP A 24 -5.06 -6.57 7.68
N LEU A 25 -4.06 -6.12 6.91
CA LEU A 25 -2.84 -6.89 6.67
C LEU A 25 -2.00 -7.05 7.94
N VAL A 26 -1.88 -6.01 8.76
CA VAL A 26 -1.13 -6.06 10.04
C VAL A 26 -1.79 -7.04 11.02
N GLY A 27 -3.10 -7.27 10.92
CA GLY A 27 -3.79 -8.28 11.73
C GLY A 27 -3.54 -9.74 11.30
N LEU A 28 -2.98 -9.98 10.11
CA LEU A 28 -2.83 -11.31 9.51
C LEU A 28 -1.39 -11.76 9.29
N TYR A 29 -0.45 -10.81 9.17
CA TYR A 29 0.93 -11.07 8.81
C TYR A 29 1.88 -10.50 9.85
N ASP A 30 2.97 -11.21 10.11
CA ASP A 30 4.01 -10.75 11.04
C ASP A 30 4.72 -9.48 10.53
N GLN A 31 4.76 -9.30 9.21
CA GLN A 31 5.35 -8.14 8.56
C GLN A 31 4.55 -7.72 7.33
N VAL A 32 4.39 -6.41 7.15
CA VAL A 32 3.76 -5.82 5.97
C VAL A 32 4.72 -4.83 5.34
N ALA A 33 5.11 -5.05 4.09
CA ALA A 33 5.89 -4.12 3.29
C ALA A 33 4.98 -3.40 2.29
N VAL A 34 5.01 -2.07 2.27
CA VAL A 34 4.21 -1.25 1.35
C VAL A 34 5.12 -0.63 0.31
N TRP A 35 4.78 -0.84 -0.97
CA TRP A 35 5.44 -0.19 -2.10
C TRP A 35 4.48 0.81 -2.74
N ALA A 36 4.71 2.11 -2.45
CA ALA A 36 4.03 3.20 -3.13
C ALA A 36 4.75 3.49 -4.46
N ALA A 37 4.23 2.95 -5.56
CA ALA A 37 4.81 3.15 -6.88
C ALA A 37 4.38 4.50 -7.46
N ASP A 38 5.36 5.34 -7.79
CA ASP A 38 5.14 6.44 -8.74
C ASP A 38 4.76 5.86 -10.09
N ASN A 39 3.58 6.21 -10.60
CA ASN A 39 3.19 5.83 -11.95
C ASN A 39 3.70 6.90 -12.92
N PRO A 40 4.75 6.62 -13.73
CA PRO A 40 5.31 7.61 -14.65
C PRO A 40 4.34 8.03 -15.76
N PHE A 41 3.21 7.30 -15.92
CA PHE A 41 2.16 7.61 -16.88
C PHE A 41 1.00 8.42 -16.28
N LYS A 42 0.97 8.66 -14.96
CA LYS A 42 0.02 9.60 -14.36
C LYS A 42 0.52 11.02 -14.65
N THR A 43 -0.12 11.69 -15.60
CA THR A 43 0.06 13.14 -15.77
C THR A 43 -0.61 13.83 -14.58
N HIS A 44 0.18 14.42 -13.67
CA HIS A 44 -0.33 15.37 -12.69
C HIS A 44 -0.93 16.56 -13.45
N ARG A 45 -2.26 16.55 -13.66
CA ARG A 45 -2.97 17.71 -14.18
C ARG A 45 -3.12 18.68 -13.01
N SER A 46 -2.36 19.77 -13.09
CA SER A 46 -2.39 20.92 -12.17
C SER A 46 -3.69 21.69 -12.28
#